data_AF-A0A7C7K3B2-F1
#
_entry.id   AF-A0A7C7K3B2-F1
#
_cell.length_a   1.000
_cell.length_b   1.000
_cell.length_c   1.000
_cell.angle_alpha   90.00
_cell.angle_beta   90.00
_cell.angle_gamma   90.00
#
_symmetry.space_group_name_H-M   'P 1'
#
loop_
_entity.id
_entity.type
_entity.pdbx_description
1 polymer ?
#
loop_
_entity_poly.entity_id
_entity_poly.type
_entity_poly.pdbx_seq_one_letter_code
_entity_poly.pdbx_strand_id
1 'polypeptide(L)' 'MTIRHPEKINRQTNPIPKKPSWIRVKAPTSNLFKKTRDIIKKNNLITVCEEAACP' A
#
# COMPACT_ATOMS: atom_id res chain seq x y z
N MET A 1 -1.65 -25.79 6.39
CA MET A 1 -1.65 -24.91 7.57
C MET A 1 -1.65 -23.48 7.11
N THR A 2 -2.69 -22.72 7.46
CA THR A 2 -2.79 -21.29 7.14
C THR A 2 -1.61 -20.56 7.79
N ILE A 3 -0.74 -19.97 6.97
CA ILE A 3 0.41 -19.16 7.42
C ILE A 3 -0.15 -17.99 8.24
N ARG A 4 -0.13 -18.15 9.56
CA ARG A 4 -0.47 -17.11 10.53
C ARG A 4 0.75 -16.86 11.41
N HIS A 5 0.89 -15.62 11.86
CA HIS A 5 1.92 -15.26 12.83
C HIS A 5 1.74 -16.09 14.11
N PRO A 6 2.83 -16.61 14.71
CA PRO A 6 2.78 -17.51 15.88
C PRO A 6 1.92 -16.98 17.04
N GLU A 7 2.04 -15.69 17.33
CA GLU A 7 1.32 -14.97 18.40
C GLU A 7 -0.22 -14.88 18.15
N LYS A 8 -0.68 -15.16 16.93
CA LYS A 8 -2.09 -14.99 16.51
C LYS A 8 -2.77 -16.31 16.13
N ILE A 9 -2.12 -17.46 16.32
CA ILE A 9 -2.65 -18.78 15.94
C ILE A 9 -3.98 -19.08 16.67
N ASN A 10 -4.04 -18.81 17.97
CA ASN A 10 -5.20 -19.12 18.82
C ASN A 10 -6.28 -18.02 18.85
N ARG A 11 -6.07 -16.89 18.17
CA ARG A 11 -7.06 -15.79 18.13
C ARG A 11 -8.13 -16.08 17.08
N GLN A 12 -9.39 -15.74 17.38
CA GLN A 12 -10.49 -15.82 16.41
C GLN A 12 -10.16 -15.00 15.16
N THR A 13 -10.61 -15.50 14.01
CA THR A 13 -10.41 -14.83 12.72
C THR A 13 -11.25 -13.56 12.65
N ASN A 14 -10.60 -12.42 12.45
CA ASN A 14 -11.27 -11.16 12.19
C ASN A 14 -11.20 -10.86 10.68
N PRO A 15 -12.31 -10.96 9.93
CA PRO A 15 -12.32 -10.67 8.50
C PRO A 15 -12.07 -9.17 8.24
N ILE A 16 -11.40 -8.87 7.13
CA ILE A 16 -11.09 -7.48 6.76
C ILE A 16 -12.39 -6.74 6.41
N PRO A 17 -12.76 -5.66 7.13
CA PRO A 17 -13.97 -4.91 6.83
C PRO A 17 -13.84 -4.15 5.51
N LYS A 18 -14.96 -3.91 4.83
CA LYS A 18 -14.97 -3.07 3.63
C LYS A 18 -14.61 -1.62 3.98
N LYS A 19 -13.70 -1.03 3.22
CA LYS A 19 -13.33 0.39 3.38
C LYS A 19 -14.53 1.30 3.04
N PRO A 20 -14.87 2.28 3.91
CA PRO A 20 -15.93 3.25 3.63
C PRO A 20 -15.63 4.09 2.39
N SER A 21 -16.63 4.81 1.87
CA SER A 21 -16.47 5.61 0.64
C SER A 21 -15.51 6.79 0.83
N TRP A 22 -15.56 7.47 1.97
CA TRP A 22 -14.76 8.67 2.24
C TRP A 22 -13.25 8.42 2.39
N ILE A 23 -12.83 7.19 2.71
CA ILE A 23 -11.39 6.84 2.85
C ILE A 23 -10.78 6.35 1.53
N ARG A 24 -11.60 6.14 0.49
CA ARG A 24 -11.14 5.65 -0.81
C ARG A 24 -10.77 6.82 -1.70
N VAL A 25 -9.53 6.82 -2.18
CA VAL A 25 -9.02 7.76 -3.17
C VAL A 25 -8.66 7.02 -4.46
N LYS A 26 -8.65 7.75 -5.57
CA LYS A 26 -8.16 7.21 -6.86
C LYS A 26 -6.65 7.31 -6.88
N ALA A 27 -6.01 6.29 -7.45
CA ALA A 27 -4.56 6.30 -7.64
C ALA A 27 -4.11 7.57 -8.41
N PRO A 28 -2.93 8.11 -8.10
CA PRO A 28 -2.43 9.32 -8.74
C PRO A 28 -2.15 9.07 -10.23
N THR A 29 -2.96 9.69 -11.11
CA THR A 29 -2.81 9.63 -12.57
C THR A 29 -2.19 10.90 -13.17
N SER A 30 -1.79 11.86 -12.33
CA SER A 30 -1.30 13.16 -12.78
C SER A 30 0.01 13.04 -13.57
N ASN A 31 0.19 13.92 -14.56
CA ASN A 31 1.42 13.96 -15.34
C ASN A 31 2.64 14.33 -14.47
N LEU A 32 2.42 15.13 -13.42
CA LEU A 32 3.47 15.50 -12.47
C LEU A 32 3.96 14.28 -11.67
N PHE A 33 3.05 13.42 -11.20
CA PHE A 33 3.43 12.19 -10.51
C PHE A 33 4.28 11.28 -11.39
N LYS A 34 3.94 11.14 -12.68
CA LYS A 34 4.74 10.37 -13.64
C LYS A 34 6.18 10.89 -13.74
N LYS A 35 6.35 12.21 -13.89
CA LYS A 35 7.67 12.84 -13.92
C LYS A 35 8.48 12.53 -12.66
N THR A 36 7.87 12.67 -11.48
CA THR A 36 8.54 12.38 -10.20
C THR A 36 8.94 10.91 -10.12
N ARG A 37 8.06 9.98 -10.52
CA ARG A 37 8.35 8.55 -10.56
C ARG A 37 9.50 8.21 -11.49
N ASP A 38 9.56 8.84 -12.66
CA ASP A 38 10.64 8.61 -13.63
C ASP A 38 12.00 9.08 -13.09
N ILE A 39 12.03 10.19 -12.35
CA ILE A 39 13.24 10.68 -11.67
C ILE A 39 13.69 9.69 -10.59
N ILE A 40 12.77 9.20 -9.76
CA ILE A 40 13.05 8.22 -8.70
C ILE A 40 13.67 6.96 -9.31
N LYS A 41 13.04 6.41 -10.35
CA LYS A 41 13.52 5.21 -11.05
C LYS A 41 14.87 5.41 -11.73
N LYS A 42 15.06 6.54 -12.42
CA LYS A 42 16.32 6.84 -13.11
C LYS A 42 17.51 6.87 -12.14
N ASN A 43 17.28 7.34 -10.92
CA ASN A 43 18.29 7.46 -9.88
C ASN A 43 18.32 6.24 -8.94
N ASN A 44 17.53 5.20 -9.22
CA ASN A 44 17.42 3.99 -8.41
C ASN A 44 17.15 4.29 -6.91
N LEU A 45 16.31 5.28 -6.65
CA LEU A 45 15.94 5.71 -5.30
C LEU A 45 14.75 4.91 -4.77
N ILE A 46 14.70 4.74 -3.45
CA ILE A 46 13.60 4.10 -2.75
C ILE A 46 12.86 5.17 -1.95
N THR A 47 11.53 5.18 -2.03
CA THR A 47 10.69 6.15 -1.32
C THR A 47 9.63 5.48 -0.47
N VAL A 48 9.31 6.08 0.67
CA VAL A 48 8.21 5.61 1.53
C VAL A 48 6.88 5.59 0.77
N CYS A 49 6.69 6.51 -0.18
CA CYS A 49 5.49 6.54 -1.01
C CYS A 49 5.29 5.25 -1.83
N GLU A 50 6.37 4.68 -2.38
CA GLU A 50 6.32 3.43 -3.16
C GLU A 50 6.37 2.19 -2.27
N GLU A 51 7.21 2.18 -1.22
CA GLU A 51 7.35 1.04 -0.29
C GLU A 51 6.10 0.81 0.56
N ALA A 52 5.49 1.88 1.07
CA ALA A 52 4.30 1.77 1.91
C ALA A 52 3.00 1.61 1.10
N ALA A 53 3.09 1.61 -0.25
CA ALA A 53 1.94 1.61 -1.15
C ALA A 53 0.87 2.65 -0.74
N CYS A 54 1.31 3.88 -0.48
CA CYS A 54 0.45 4.96 -0.04
C CYS A 54 -0.65 5.21 -1.11
N PRO A 55 -1.94 5.26 -0.73
CA PRO A 55 -3.07 5.33 -1.67
C PRO A 55 -3.18 6.64 -2.43
#